data_AF-A0A847L566-F1
#
_entry.id   AF-A0A847L566-F1
#
_cell.length_a   1.000
_cell.length_b   1.000
_cell.length_c   1.000
_cell.angle_alpha   90.00
_cell.angle_beta   90.00
_cell.angle_gamma   90.00
#
_symmetry.space_group_name_H-M   'P 1'
#
loop_
_entity.id
_entity.type
_entity.pdbx_description
1 polymer ?
#
loop_
_entity_poly.entity_id
_entity_poly.type
_entity_poly.pdbx_seq_one_letter_code
_entity_poly.pdbx_strand_id
1 'polypeptide(L)'
;MSNNKVILFLILTVFEITFCFSNDSTIVQRNGFLKVDNASLCNEIGGKAVLRGVSLGWHNWWSHYYEEETIDWLCRDWNCDVIRAASGVEP
;
A
#
# COMPACT_ATOMS: atom_id res chain seq x y z
N MET A 1 -17.16 44.34 5.00
CA MET A 1 -15.95 43.51 4.81
C MET A 1 -15.60 43.58 3.31
N SER A 2 -14.40 44.04 2.93
CA SER A 2 -14.06 44.25 1.50
C SER A 2 -14.19 42.96 0.69
N ASN A 3 -14.71 43.02 -0.54
CA ASN A 3 -14.87 41.88 -1.46
C ASN A 3 -13.59 41.04 -1.58
N ASN A 4 -12.42 41.68 -1.49
CA ASN A 4 -11.12 41.02 -1.56
C ASN A 4 -10.86 40.10 -0.36
N LYS A 5 -11.37 40.43 0.83
CA LYS A 5 -11.25 39.59 2.03
C LYS A 5 -12.15 38.35 1.95
N VAL A 6 -13.32 38.47 1.32
CA VAL A 6 -14.25 37.35 1.10
C VAL A 6 -13.68 36.38 0.06
N ILE A 7 -13.11 36.90 -1.04
CA ILE A 7 -12.45 36.08 -2.06
C ILE A 7 -11.24 35.33 -1.47
N LEU A 8 -10.42 36.01 -0.67
CA LEU A 8 -9.26 35.38 -0.03
C LEU A 8 -9.67 34.26 0.94
N PHE A 9 -10.73 34.48 1.72
CA PHE A 9 -11.27 33.46 2.63
C PHE A 9 -11.80 32.23 1.88
N LEU A 10 -12.52 32.44 0.77
CA LEU A 10 -13.00 31.35 -0.08
C LEU A 10 -11.83 30.53 -0.67
N ILE A 11 -10.79 31.19 -1.17
CA ILE A 11 -9.61 30.50 -1.71
C ILE A 11 -8.90 29.67 -0.64
N LEU A 12 -8.74 30.22 0.57
CA LEU A 12 -8.13 29.49 1.70
C LEU A 12 -8.96 28.26 2.10
N THR A 13 -10.29 28.38 2.15
CA THR A 13 -11.16 27.24 2.48
C THR A 13 -11.13 26.13 1.42
N VAL A 14 -11.02 26.49 0.13
CA VAL A 14 -10.90 25.51 -0.96
C VAL A 14 -9.53 24.81 -0.94
N PHE A 15 -8.47 25.54 -0.58
CA PHE A 15 -7.12 24.98 -0.45
C PHE A 15 -7.04 23.94 0.68
N GLU A 16 -7.62 24.23 1.84
CA GLU A 16 -7.74 23.30 2.98
C GLU A 16 -8.53 22.04 2.61
N ILE A 17 -9.66 22.19 1.91
CA ILE A 17 -10.48 21.05 1.46
C ILE A 17 -9.70 20.14 0.50
N THR A 18 -8.89 20.72 -0.39
CA THR A 18 -8.13 19.95 -1.39
C THR A 18 -7.00 19.13 -0.76
N PHE A 19 -6.40 19.61 0.33
CA PHE A 19 -5.32 18.91 1.03
C PHE A 19 -5.80 17.67 1.81
N CYS A 20 -7.05 17.70 2.30
CA CYS A 20 -7.64 16.59 3.07
C CYS A 20 -7.98 15.33 2.24
N PHE A 21 -8.04 15.42 0.90
CA PHE A 21 -8.43 14.28 0.04
C PHE A 21 -7.25 13.43 -0.47
N SER A 22 -6.16 13.33 0.30
CA SER A 22 -5.10 12.36 -0.01
C SER A 22 -5.53 10.96 0.44
N ASN A 23 -6.19 10.21 -0.45
CA ASN A 23 -6.53 8.81 -0.23
C ASN A 23 -5.32 7.93 -0.52
N ASP A 24 -4.45 7.71 0.47
CA ASP A 24 -3.45 6.64 0.43
C ASP A 24 -4.15 5.29 0.62
N SER A 25 -4.74 4.80 -0.48
CA SER A 25 -5.28 3.44 -0.55
C SER A 25 -4.16 2.42 -0.44
N THR A 26 -4.26 1.50 0.51
CA THR A 26 -3.31 0.38 0.61
C THR A 26 -3.40 -0.49 -0.66
N ILE A 27 -2.35 -1.25 -0.95
CA ILE A 27 -2.34 -2.15 -2.11
C ILE A 27 -3.49 -3.16 -2.06
N VAL A 28 -3.87 -3.61 -0.86
CA VAL A 28 -4.99 -4.52 -0.64
C VAL A 28 -6.32 -3.81 -0.89
N GLN A 29 -6.51 -2.58 -0.39
CA GLN A 29 -7.72 -1.79 -0.67
C GLN A 29 -7.88 -1.49 -2.17
N ARG A 30 -6.78 -1.25 -2.87
CA ARG A 30 -6.78 -0.96 -4.31
C ARG A 30 -7.16 -2.17 -5.17
N ASN A 31 -6.71 -3.37 -4.77
CA ASN A 31 -6.90 -4.58 -5.58
C ASN A 31 -8.06 -5.47 -5.11
N GLY A 32 -8.44 -5.40 -3.84
CA GLY A 32 -9.42 -6.28 -3.25
C GLY A 32 -9.06 -7.76 -3.39
N PHE A 33 -10.06 -8.62 -3.56
CA PHE A 33 -9.85 -10.04 -3.77
C PHE A 33 -9.23 -10.33 -5.15
N LEU A 34 -8.01 -10.88 -5.13
CA LEU A 34 -7.32 -11.30 -6.32
C LEU A 34 -7.94 -12.57 -6.91
N LYS A 35 -7.98 -12.64 -8.24
CA LYS A 35 -8.43 -13.79 -9.01
C LYS A 35 -7.52 -14.04 -10.20
N VAL A 36 -7.50 -15.27 -10.69
CA VAL A 36 -6.83 -15.59 -11.96
C VAL A 36 -7.88 -15.57 -13.05
N ASP A 37 -7.65 -14.76 -14.08
CA ASP A 37 -8.44 -14.76 -15.30
C ASP A 37 -7.52 -15.12 -16.48
N ASN A 38 -7.84 -16.24 -17.15
CA ASN A 38 -6.99 -16.89 -18.14
C ASN A 38 -5.57 -17.16 -17.60
N ALA A 39 -4.61 -16.33 -17.99
CA ALA A 39 -3.19 -16.43 -17.60
C ALA A 39 -2.69 -15.17 -16.87
N SER A 40 -3.59 -14.32 -16.38
CA SER A 40 -3.25 -13.08 -15.66
C SER A 40 -3.83 -13.09 -14.25
N LEU A 41 -3.06 -12.56 -13.32
CA LEU A 41 -3.57 -12.16 -12.01
C LEU A 41 -4.37 -10.87 -12.18
N CYS A 42 -5.59 -10.85 -11.65
CA CYS A 42 -6.51 -9.74 -11.75
C CYS A 42 -7.03 -9.35 -10.37
N ASN A 43 -7.34 -8.07 -10.20
CA ASN A 43 -8.01 -7.50 -9.04
C ASN A 43 -9.52 -7.84 -9.05
N GLU A 44 -10.23 -7.43 -8.02
CA GLU A 44 -11.65 -7.76 -7.84
C GLU A 44 -12.52 -7.31 -9.02
N ILE A 45 -12.23 -6.13 -9.60
CA ILE A 45 -12.94 -5.53 -10.73
C ILE A 45 -12.46 -6.04 -12.11
N GLY A 46 -11.48 -6.96 -12.16
CA GLY A 46 -10.98 -7.57 -13.41
C GLY A 46 -9.82 -6.82 -14.09
N GLY A 47 -9.28 -5.78 -13.47
CA GLY A 47 -8.03 -5.15 -13.90
C GLY A 47 -6.81 -6.03 -13.58
N LYS A 48 -5.81 -6.06 -14.46
CA LYS A 48 -4.57 -6.83 -14.22
C LYS A 48 -3.83 -6.29 -13.00
N ALA A 49 -3.41 -7.19 -12.11
CA ALA A 49 -2.63 -6.88 -10.92
C ALA A 49 -1.22 -7.45 -11.04
N VAL A 50 -0.22 -6.65 -10.65
CA VAL A 50 1.17 -7.08 -10.54
C VAL A 50 1.63 -6.70 -9.14
N LEU A 51 2.04 -7.69 -8.36
CA LEU A 51 2.60 -7.49 -7.03
C LEU A 51 4.13 -7.65 -7.10
N ARG A 52 4.85 -6.72 -6.48
CA ARG A 52 6.32 -6.77 -6.39
C ARG A 52 6.74 -6.75 -4.93
N GLY A 53 7.76 -7.53 -4.60
CA GLY A 53 8.28 -7.54 -3.25
C GLY A 53 9.34 -8.62 -3.04
N VAL A 54 9.52 -9.01 -1.79
CA VAL A 54 10.63 -9.86 -1.37
C VAL A 54 10.16 -11.09 -0.60
N SER A 55 11.01 -12.11 -0.58
CA SER A 55 10.85 -13.25 0.30
C SER A 55 11.72 -13.04 1.53
N LEU A 56 11.16 -13.31 2.70
CA LEU A 56 11.98 -13.51 3.89
C LEU A 56 12.84 -14.76 3.71
N GLY A 57 13.96 -14.79 4.43
CA GLY A 57 14.73 -16.02 4.63
C GLY A 57 13.89 -17.05 5.39
N TRP A 58 14.37 -18.29 5.47
CA TRP A 58 13.70 -19.33 6.23
C TRP A 58 13.58 -18.94 7.72
N HIS A 59 12.35 -18.96 8.25
CA HIS A 59 12.08 -18.48 9.62
C HIS A 59 12.91 -19.19 10.70
N ASN A 60 13.31 -20.44 10.50
CA ASN A 60 14.09 -21.20 11.47
C ASN A 60 15.57 -20.77 11.53
N TRP A 61 16.11 -20.13 10.48
CA TRP A 61 17.46 -19.57 10.45
C TRP A 61 17.50 -18.05 10.63
N TRP A 62 16.44 -17.35 10.19
CA TRP A 62 16.35 -15.89 10.19
C TRP A 62 15.06 -15.39 10.86
N SER A 63 14.72 -15.94 12.03
CA SER A 63 13.49 -15.64 12.77
C SER A 63 13.34 -14.16 13.13
N HIS A 64 14.44 -13.45 13.39
CA HIS A 64 14.41 -12.04 13.79
C HIS A 64 13.89 -11.07 12.71
N TYR A 65 13.73 -11.51 11.46
CA TYR A 65 13.09 -10.73 10.40
C TYR A 65 11.59 -11.00 10.26
N TYR A 66 11.01 -11.91 11.06
CA TYR A 66 9.58 -12.22 11.10
C TYR A 66 8.84 -11.34 12.12
N GLU A 67 9.13 -10.04 12.08
CA GLU A 67 8.60 -9.04 13.01
C GLU A 67 7.83 -7.96 12.27
N GLU A 68 6.86 -7.34 12.93
CA GLU A 68 5.99 -6.31 12.35
C GLU A 68 6.79 -5.13 11.79
N GLU A 69 7.81 -4.67 12.53
CA GLU A 69 8.66 -3.53 12.14
C GLU A 69 9.44 -3.81 10.85
N THR A 70 9.85 -5.06 10.63
CA THR A 70 10.53 -5.45 9.38
C THR A 70 9.57 -5.37 8.21
N ILE A 71 8.34 -5.87 8.37
CA ILE A 71 7.32 -5.82 7.33
C ILE A 71 6.94 -4.36 7.03
N ASP A 72 6.75 -3.55 8.06
CA ASP A 72 6.45 -2.12 7.93
C ASP A 72 7.54 -1.38 7.15
N TRP A 73 8.81 -1.67 7.44
CA TRP A 73 9.93 -1.08 6.71
C TRP A 73 9.92 -1.50 5.23
N LEU A 74 9.76 -2.79 4.94
CA LEU A 74 9.72 -3.30 3.57
C LEU A 74 8.53 -2.72 2.77
N CYS A 75 7.39 -2.51 3.42
CA CYS A 75 6.23 -1.87 2.81
C CYS A 75 6.47 -0.38 2.54
N ARG A 76 7.00 0.39 3.50
CA ARG A 76 7.12 1.86 3.39
C ARG A 76 8.36 2.33 2.62
N ASP A 77 9.50 1.72 2.86
CA ASP A 77 10.79 2.15 2.28
C ASP A 77 11.02 1.48 0.92
N TRP A 78 10.76 0.17 0.83
CA TRP A 78 11.00 -0.60 -0.41
C TRP A 78 9.78 -0.68 -1.32
N ASN A 79 8.63 -0.16 -0.89
CA ASN A 79 7.37 -0.22 -1.62
C ASN A 79 6.96 -1.66 -2.00
N CYS A 80 7.13 -2.60 -1.08
CA CYS A 80 6.68 -3.98 -1.31
C CYS A 80 5.14 -4.08 -1.29
N ASP A 81 4.57 -4.63 -2.36
CA ASP A 81 3.15 -4.96 -2.48
C ASP A 81 2.82 -6.34 -1.84
N VAL A 82 3.83 -7.22 -1.76
CA VAL A 82 3.70 -8.59 -1.27
C VAL A 82 4.97 -9.00 -0.54
N ILE A 83 4.80 -9.68 0.60
CA ILE A 83 5.90 -10.32 1.33
C ILE A 83 5.64 -11.83 1.36
N ARG A 84 6.67 -12.61 1.04
CA ARG A 84 6.61 -14.07 1.15
C ARG A 84 7.27 -14.54 2.45
N ALA A 85 6.47 -15.12 3.33
CA ALA A 85 6.96 -15.86 4.50
C ALA A 85 7.45 -17.25 4.08
N ALA A 86 8.77 -17.49 4.15
CA ALA A 86 9.38 -18.78 3.84
C ALA A 86 9.45 -19.67 5.09
N SER A 87 8.57 -20.67 5.18
CA SER A 87 8.60 -21.61 6.31
C SER A 87 9.61 -22.75 6.06
N GLY A 88 10.70 -22.82 6.82
CA GLY A 88 11.67 -23.92 6.79
C GLY A 88 11.36 -24.97 7.85
N VAL A 89 11.66 -26.24 7.58
CA VAL A 89 11.23 -27.38 8.43
C VAL A 89 12.33 -27.84 9.40
N GLU A 90 13.60 -27.76 9.01
CA GLU A 90 14.76 -28.21 9.79
C GLU A 90 15.87 -27.15 9.73
N PRO A 91 16.78 -27.08 10.73
CA PRO A 91 18.04 -26.39 10.58
C PRO A 91 18.90 -26.93 9.43
#